data_AF-A0A9W9TKP8-F1
#
_entry.id   AF-A0A9W9TKP8-F1
#
_cell.length_a   1.000
_cell.length_b   1.000
_cell.length_c   1.000
_cell.angle_alpha   90.00
_cell.angle_beta   90.00
_cell.angle_gamma   90.00
#
_symmetry.space_group_name_H-M   'P 1'
#
loop_
_entity.id
_entity.type
_entity.pdbx_description
1 polymer ?
#
loop_
_entity_poly.entity_id
_entity_poly.type
_entity_poly.pdbx_seq_one_letter_code
_entity_poly.pdbx_strand_id
1 'polypeptide(L)'
;MAFTKGSRKCLGIELASAELCLVIAALVRTFDMTLYETDARDVSFEHDYQVAMPKMGSKGVRATVRLSGSIVVALVLLSKSNGSYTDEQDHGGLSESITSAICCLSI
;
A
#
# COMPACT_ATOMS: atom_id res chain seq x y z
N MET A 1 11.20 10.52 13.03
CA MET A 1 10.91 11.47 11.93
C MET A 1 11.12 10.74 10.60
N ALA A 2 10.10 10.67 9.73
CA ALA A 2 9.99 9.66 8.67
C ALA A 2 11.19 9.54 7.70
N PHE A 3 11.81 10.65 7.28
CA PHE A 3 12.91 10.61 6.28
C PHE A 3 14.22 11.27 6.73
N THR A 4 14.29 11.69 8.00
CA THR A 4 15.43 12.39 8.65
C THR A 4 16.05 13.53 7.78
N LYS A 5 17.17 14.12 8.17
CA LYS A 5 17.88 15.20 7.46
C LYS A 5 19.41 15.03 7.59
N GLY A 6 20.18 15.76 6.79
CA GLY A 6 21.65 15.74 6.83
C GLY A 6 22.26 14.50 6.18
N SER A 7 23.46 14.10 6.61
CA SER A 7 24.22 12.97 6.05
C SER A 7 23.53 11.61 6.17
N ARG A 8 22.53 11.50 7.05
CA ARG A 8 21.75 10.29 7.30
C ARG A 8 20.37 10.33 6.62
N LYS A 9 20.08 11.32 5.77
CA LYS A 9 18.79 11.46 5.04
C LYS A 9 18.46 10.16 4.32
N CYS A 10 17.18 9.77 4.33
CA CYS A 10 16.70 8.65 3.55
C CYS A 10 17.02 8.87 2.06
N LEU A 11 17.79 7.95 1.48
CA LEU A 11 18.15 7.97 0.05
C LEU A 11 16.95 7.64 -0.85
N GLY A 12 15.94 6.94 -0.31
CA GLY A 12 14.74 6.51 -1.03
C GLY A 12 13.55 7.48 -0.95
N ILE A 13 13.74 8.73 -0.54
CA ILE A 13 12.62 9.67 -0.36
C ILE A 13 11.85 9.95 -1.66
N GLU A 14 12.56 10.05 -2.79
CA GLU A 14 11.96 10.29 -4.10
C GLU A 14 11.18 9.06 -4.57
N LEU A 15 11.76 7.87 -4.37
CA LEU A 15 11.10 6.59 -4.70
C LEU A 15 9.82 6.42 -3.89
N ALA A 16 9.89 6.59 -2.56
CA ALA A 16 8.73 6.47 -1.69
C ALA A 16 7.61 7.46 -2.06
N SER A 17 7.98 8.68 -2.46
CA SER A 17 7.01 9.70 -2.90
C SER A 17 6.34 9.30 -4.22
N ALA A 18 7.11 8.80 -5.19
CA ALA A 18 6.57 8.32 -6.46
C ALA A 18 5.64 7.12 -6.27
N GLU A 19 6.07 6.11 -5.50
CA GLU A 19 5.28 4.91 -5.21
C GLU A 19 3.97 5.25 -4.49
N LEU A 20 4.02 6.12 -3.47
CA LEU A 20 2.82 6.52 -2.74
C LEU A 20 1.81 7.20 -3.68
N CYS A 21 2.28 8.08 -4.56
CA CYS A 21 1.42 8.73 -5.55
C CYS A 21 0.80 7.72 -6.51
N LEU A 22 1.60 6.80 -7.05
CA LEU A 22 1.13 5.79 -8.02
C LEU A 22 0.14 4.81 -7.39
N VAL A 23 0.42 4.32 -6.18
CA VAL A 23 -0.47 3.39 -5.47
C VAL A 23 -1.79 4.05 -5.13
N ILE A 24 -1.79 5.28 -4.57
CA ILE A 24 -3.03 6.01 -4.29
C ILE A 24 -3.82 6.27 -5.57
N ALA A 25 -3.14 6.70 -6.64
CA ALA A 25 -3.74 6.94 -7.93
C ALA A 25 -4.39 5.68 -8.52
N ALA A 26 -3.75 4.52 -8.37
CA ALA A 26 -4.28 3.23 -8.78
C ALA A 26 -5.47 2.82 -7.92
N LEU A 27 -5.40 2.99 -6.60
CA LEU A 27 -6.46 2.61 -5.68
C LEU A 27 -7.76 3.38 -5.98
N VAL A 28 -7.69 4.71 -6.06
CA VAL A 28 -8.86 5.57 -6.26
C VAL A 28 -9.50 5.41 -7.65
N ARG A 29 -8.72 5.07 -8.68
CA ARG A 29 -9.23 4.90 -10.04
C ARG A 29 -9.77 3.49 -10.33
N THR A 30 -9.24 2.48 -9.64
CA THR A 30 -9.51 1.07 -9.98
C THR A 30 -10.58 0.47 -9.08
N PHE A 31 -10.57 0.82 -7.80
CA PHE A 31 -11.40 0.20 -6.78
C PHE A 31 -12.42 1.19 -6.22
N ASP A 32 -13.67 0.75 -6.22
CA ASP A 32 -14.70 1.29 -5.34
C ASP A 32 -14.57 0.58 -3.99
N MET A 33 -14.24 1.32 -2.94
CA MET A 33 -13.90 0.77 -1.62
C MET A 33 -14.89 1.26 -0.57
N THR A 34 -15.47 0.32 0.17
CA THR A 34 -16.38 0.60 1.28
C THR A 34 -15.80 0.06 2.58
N LEU A 35 -15.87 0.84 3.67
CA LEU A 35 -15.32 0.43 4.96
C LEU A 35 -16.05 -0.80 5.50
N TYR A 36 -15.29 -1.78 5.98
CA TYR A 36 -15.79 -3.02 6.54
C TYR A 36 -15.41 -3.11 8.02
N GLU A 37 -16.39 -3.12 8.92
CA GLU A 37 -16.18 -3.30 10.36
C GLU A 37 -14.97 -2.51 10.91
N THR A 38 -14.85 -1.24 10.54
CA THR A 38 -13.72 -0.38 10.91
C THR A 38 -14.28 0.87 11.57
N ASP A 39 -13.85 1.17 12.79
CA ASP A 39 -14.26 2.36 13.55
C ASP A 39 -13.15 3.41 13.59
N ALA A 40 -13.48 4.64 13.99
CA ALA A 40 -12.48 5.73 14.12
C ALA A 40 -11.32 5.38 15.08
N ARG A 41 -11.57 4.52 16.06
CA ARG A 41 -10.56 4.03 17.02
C ARG A 41 -9.53 3.08 16.39
N ASP A 42 -9.85 2.50 15.23
CA ASP A 42 -8.93 1.65 14.47
C ASP A 42 -7.93 2.45 13.61
N VAL A 43 -8.12 3.78 13.54
CA VAL A 43 -7.26 4.71 12.79
C VAL A 43 -6.66 5.79 13.69
N SER A 44 -7.24 6.04 14.86
CA SER A 44 -6.74 7.04 15.80
C SER A 44 -5.34 6.68 16.30
N PHE A 45 -4.46 7.67 16.35
CA PHE A 45 -3.12 7.51 16.91
C PHE A 45 -3.20 7.42 18.45
N GLU A 46 -2.96 6.24 18.99
CA GLU A 46 -3.02 5.99 20.45
C GLU A 46 -1.63 5.72 21.03
N HIS A 47 -0.73 5.13 20.23
CA HIS A 47 0.64 4.85 20.64
C HIS A 47 1.65 5.25 19.56
N ASP A 48 2.85 5.68 19.96
CA ASP A 48 3.97 5.97 19.06
C ASP A 48 5.11 4.99 19.34
N TYR A 49 5.22 3.98 18.50
CA TYR A 49 6.31 2.98 18.52
C TYR A 49 7.16 3.13 17.26
N GLN A 50 7.75 4.31 17.06
CA GLN A 50 8.47 4.74 15.85
C GLN A 50 7.56 5.09 14.66
N VAL A 51 6.38 4.47 14.61
CA VAL A 51 5.24 4.84 13.77
C VAL A 51 3.99 4.95 14.64
N ALA A 52 3.07 5.81 14.23
CA ALA A 52 1.82 6.00 14.94
C ALA A 52 0.94 4.75 14.76
N MET A 53 0.56 4.15 15.88
CA MET A 53 -0.14 2.87 15.95
C MET A 53 -1.53 3.07 16.58
N PRO A 54 -2.54 2.34 16.10
CA PRO A 54 -3.88 2.37 16.69
C PRO A 54 -3.91 1.59 18.01
N LYS A 55 -5.09 1.53 18.65
CA LYS A 55 -5.32 0.74 19.87
C LYS A 55 -4.79 -0.69 19.73
N MET A 56 -4.24 -1.23 20.82
CA MET A 56 -3.84 -2.64 20.87
C MET A 56 -5.07 -3.53 20.64
N GLY A 57 -4.98 -4.48 19.70
CA GLY A 57 -6.10 -5.33 19.29
C GLY A 57 -6.98 -4.79 18.17
N SER A 58 -6.65 -3.62 17.59
CA SER A 58 -7.26 -3.19 16.33
C SER A 58 -6.91 -4.13 15.19
N LYS A 59 -7.86 -4.35 14.26
CA LYS A 59 -7.63 -5.06 12.99
C LYS A 59 -7.21 -4.12 11.86
N GLY A 60 -6.94 -2.84 12.17
CA GLY A 60 -6.61 -1.81 11.20
C GLY A 60 -7.78 -1.45 10.28
N VAL A 61 -7.47 -0.75 9.19
CA VAL A 61 -8.44 -0.36 8.17
C VAL A 61 -8.78 -1.56 7.30
N ARG A 62 -10.05 -1.98 7.31
CA ARG A 62 -10.58 -3.03 6.45
C ARG A 62 -11.61 -2.43 5.50
N ALA A 63 -11.58 -2.88 4.25
CA ALA A 63 -12.52 -2.42 3.23
C ALA A 63 -12.94 -3.56 2.30
N THR A 64 -14.19 -3.53 1.88
CA THR A 64 -14.69 -4.35 0.77
C THR A 64 -14.42 -3.62 -0.54
N VAL A 65 -13.84 -4.30 -1.52
CA VAL A 65 -13.44 -3.73 -2.80
C VAL A 65 -14.33 -4.22 -3.94
N ARG A 66 -14.73 -3.31 -4.83
CA ARG A 66 -15.37 -3.62 -6.12
C ARG A 66 -14.58 -2.96 -7.23
N LEU A 67 -14.50 -3.60 -8.40
CA LEU A 67 -13.79 -3.02 -9.54
C LEU A 67 -14.69 -1.97 -10.21
N SER A 68 -14.23 -0.72 -10.27
CA SER A 68 -15.00 0.41 -10.81
C SER A 68 -14.77 0.65 -12.31
N GLY A 69 -13.74 0.05 -12.91
CA GLY A 69 -13.55 0.02 -14.36
C GLY A 69 -12.28 0.71 -14.87
N SER A 70 -11.32 -0.12 -15.27
CA SER A 70 -10.34 0.09 -16.35
C SER A 70 -9.64 -1.24 -16.59
N ILE A 71 -10.00 -1.93 -17.69
CA ILE A 71 -9.58 -3.30 -17.97
C ILE A 71 -8.05 -3.45 -18.06
N VAL A 72 -7.34 -2.37 -18.42
CA VAL A 72 -5.88 -2.33 -18.56
C VAL A 72 -5.14 -2.41 -17.22
N VAL A 73 -5.67 -1.80 -16.16
CA VAL A 73 -5.07 -1.88 -14.81
C VAL A 73 -5.43 -3.21 -14.15
N ALA A 74 -6.67 -3.68 -14.36
CA ALA A 74 -7.07 -5.02 -13.96
C ALA A 74 -6.21 -6.08 -14.65
N LEU A 75 -5.84 -5.94 -15.93
CA LEU A 75 -4.96 -6.90 -16.62
C LEU A 75 -3.56 -6.96 -16.00
N VAL A 76 -2.98 -5.81 -15.62
CA VAL A 76 -1.69 -5.75 -14.92
C VAL A 76 -1.77 -6.39 -13.53
N LEU A 77 -2.88 -6.23 -12.82
CA LEU A 77 -3.09 -6.83 -11.50
C LEU A 77 -3.52 -8.32 -11.57
N LEU A 78 -4.30 -8.72 -12.57
CA LEU A 78 -4.75 -10.10 -12.80
C LEU A 78 -3.62 -10.98 -13.33
N SER A 79 -2.63 -10.42 -14.03
CA SER A 79 -1.35 -11.11 -14.27
C SER A 79 -0.60 -11.44 -12.97
N LYS A 80 -0.93 -10.81 -11.84
CA LYS A 80 -0.40 -11.09 -10.50
C LYS A 80 -1.39 -11.80 -9.56
N SER A 81 -2.66 -11.99 -9.92
CA SER A 81 -3.70 -12.43 -8.97
C SER A 81 -3.96 -13.94 -8.90
N ASN A 82 -3.03 -14.80 -9.34
CA ASN A 82 -3.07 -16.20 -8.92
C ASN A 82 -2.58 -16.40 -7.46
N GLY A 83 -2.43 -15.33 -6.69
CA GLY A 83 -2.17 -15.36 -5.25
C GLY A 83 -3.29 -14.66 -4.49
N SER A 84 -4.19 -15.44 -3.90
CA SER A 84 -5.06 -14.99 -2.81
C SER A 84 -4.18 -14.55 -1.63
N TYR A 85 -4.11 -13.26 -1.36
CA TYR A 85 -3.34 -12.70 -0.24
C TYR A 85 -4.13 -12.88 1.06
N THR A 86 -3.93 -14.03 1.71
CA THR A 86 -4.16 -14.18 3.14
C THR A 86 -2.90 -13.74 3.88
N ASP A 87 -3.13 -13.02 4.98
CA ASP A 87 -2.16 -12.58 5.97
C ASP A 87 -1.16 -13.70 6.33
N GLU A 88 0.06 -13.60 5.81
CA GLU A 88 1.19 -14.40 6.29
C GLU A 88 2.43 -13.50 6.23
N GLN A 89 3.05 -13.29 7.40
CA GLN A 89 4.30 -12.56 7.54
C GLN A 89 5.39 -13.24 6.72
N ASP A 90 5.86 -12.60 5.66
CA ASP A 90 7.12 -13.01 5.04
C ASP A 90 7.95 -11.81 4.59
N HIS A 91 9.12 -11.69 5.22
CA HIS A 91 10.13 -10.69 4.90
C HIS A 91 10.79 -11.06 3.56
N GLY A 92 10.51 -10.31 2.48
CA GLY A 92 11.46 -10.19 1.37
C GLY A 92 11.02 -10.45 -0.08
N GLY A 93 9.72 -10.43 -0.42
CA GLY A 93 9.28 -10.73 -1.81
C GLY A 93 8.68 -9.57 -2.63
N LEU A 94 8.22 -8.49 -1.99
CA LEU A 94 7.35 -7.51 -2.65
C LEU A 94 8.09 -6.43 -3.47
N SER A 95 9.33 -6.10 -3.10
CA SER A 95 10.12 -5.04 -3.74
C SER A 95 10.61 -5.38 -5.16
N GLU A 96 10.88 -6.66 -5.44
CA GLU A 96 11.30 -7.09 -6.79
C GLU A 96 10.12 -7.03 -7.79
N SER A 97 8.92 -7.32 -7.30
CA SER A 97 7.71 -7.35 -8.11
C SER A 97 7.26 -5.96 -8.59
N ILE A 98 7.45 -4.94 -7.76
CA ILE A 98 7.12 -3.54 -8.08
C ILE A 98 8.18 -2.94 -8.99
N THR A 99 9.47 -3.18 -8.70
CA THR A 99 10.59 -2.71 -9.52
C THR A 99 10.51 -3.26 -10.96
N SER A 100 10.16 -4.54 -11.12
CA SER A 100 9.97 -5.16 -12.44
C SER A 100 8.80 -4.55 -13.23
N ALA A 101 7.66 -4.28 -12.58
CA ALA A 101 6.49 -3.69 -13.23
C ALA A 101 6.71 -2.23 -13.66
N ILE A 102 7.48 -1.45 -12.88
CA ILE A 102 7.86 -0.08 -13.24
C ILE A 102 8.85 -0.08 -14.42
N CYS A 103 9.77 -1.05 -14.45
CA CYS A 103 10.74 -1.19 -15.54
C CYS A 103 10.04 -1.53 -16.88
N CYS A 104 9.01 -2.39 -16.85
CA CYS A 104 8.21 -2.72 -18.04
C CYS A 104 7.32 -1.58 -18.56
N LEU A 105 7.01 -0.56 -17.74
CA LEU A 105 6.27 0.63 -18.20
C LEU A 105 7.19 1.73 -18.77
N SER A 106 8.51 1.57 -18.66
CA SER A 106 9.52 2.57 -19.07
C SER A 106 10.33 2.14 -20.31
N ILE A 107 9.89 1.10 -21.03
CA ILE A 107 10.41 0.65 -22.33
C ILE A 107 9.21 0.49 -23.27
#